data_AF-A0A7J2RHH1-F1
#
_entry.id   AF-A0A7J2RHH1-F1
#
_cell.length_a   1.000
_cell.length_b   1.000
_cell.length_c   1.000
_cell.angle_alpha   90.00
_cell.angle_beta   90.00
_cell.angle_gamma   90.00
#
_symmetry.space_group_name_H-M   'P 1'
#
loop_
_entity.id
_entity.type
_entity.pdbx_description
1 polymer ?
#
loop_
_entity_poly.entity_id
_entity_poly.type
_entity_poly.pdbx_seq_one_letter_code
_entity_poly.pdbx_strand_id
1 'polypeptide(L)'
;MHTKELYEKGENRLIICNEVSQVEELPKGMITETIPKQKYAVFTHIGSLLNIAETHRYINNEWFSSNPKYERVPFNIEFEWYDQRFSLVSEDSELDLYIPIQEK
;
A
#
# COMPACT_ATOMS: atom_id res chain seq x y z
N MET A 1 -11.62 3.45 11.57
CA MET A 1 -11.24 2.93 10.24
C MET A 1 -12.51 2.47 9.54
N HIS A 2 -12.99 3.23 8.56
CA HIS A 2 -14.27 3.03 7.86
C HIS A 2 -14.11 2.22 6.56
N THR A 3 -12.99 1.49 6.41
CA THR A 3 -12.59 0.86 5.14
C THR A 3 -13.63 -0.12 4.61
N LYS A 4 -14.31 -0.85 5.51
CA LYS A 4 -15.41 -1.74 5.13
C LYS A 4 -16.61 -0.98 4.55
N GLU A 5 -17.02 0.12 5.19
CA GLU A 5 -18.15 0.93 4.73
C GLU A 5 -17.86 1.61 3.39
N LEU A 6 -16.64 2.07 3.19
CA LEU A 6 -16.18 2.62 1.90
C LEU A 6 -16.24 1.54 0.81
N TYR A 7 -15.70 0.35 1.10
CA TYR A 7 -15.73 -0.77 0.17
C TYR A 7 -17.16 -1.16 -0.22
N GLU A 8 -18.08 -1.22 0.74
CA GLU A 8 -19.50 -1.54 0.48
C GLU A 8 -20.19 -0.49 -0.41
N LYS A 9 -19.71 0.75 -0.42
CA LYS A 9 -20.16 1.82 -1.32
C LYS A 9 -19.44 1.86 -2.66
N GLY A 10 -18.44 0.99 -2.87
CA GLY A 10 -17.55 1.05 -4.04
C GLY A 10 -16.59 2.23 -4.02
N GLU A 11 -16.35 2.81 -2.83
CA GLU A 11 -15.44 3.92 -2.60
C GLU A 11 -14.09 3.42 -2.08
N ASN A 12 -13.03 4.18 -2.37
CA ASN A 12 -11.72 3.98 -1.79
C ASN A 12 -11.23 5.28 -1.12
N ARG A 13 -10.28 5.14 -0.19
CA ARG A 13 -9.60 6.28 0.44
C ARG A 13 -8.11 6.13 0.23
N LEU A 14 -7.55 7.06 -0.53
CA LEU A 14 -6.12 7.22 -0.72
C LEU A 14 -5.62 8.37 0.17
N ILE A 15 -4.51 8.16 0.88
CA ILE A 15 -3.86 9.18 1.71
C ILE A 15 -2.41 9.28 1.26
N ILE A 16 -2.01 10.46 0.80
CA ILE A 16 -0.60 10.79 0.54
C ILE A 16 -0.07 11.45 1.79
N CYS A 17 0.94 10.85 2.43
CA CYS A 17 1.43 11.28 3.73
C CYS A 17 2.93 11.00 3.91
N ASN A 18 3.49 11.56 4.97
CA ASN A 18 4.83 11.23 5.47
C ASN A 18 4.68 10.63 6.86
N GLU A 19 5.56 9.69 7.22
CA GLU A 19 5.67 9.19 8.59
C GLU A 19 6.19 10.32 9.49
N VAL A 20 5.57 10.47 10.67
CA VAL A 20 5.98 11.43 11.70
C VAL A 20 6.03 10.72 13.05
N SER A 21 7.01 11.07 13.88
CA SER A 21 7.13 10.53 15.24
C SER A 21 6.14 11.16 16.22
N GLN A 22 5.70 12.38 15.94
CA GLN A 22 4.71 13.13 16.72
C GLN A 22 4.01 14.17 15.84
N VAL A 23 2.82 14.57 16.24
CA VAL A 23 2.04 15.62 15.57
C VAL A 23 1.89 16.78 16.56
N GLU A 24 2.64 17.86 16.36
CA GLU A 24 2.58 19.05 17.21
C GLU A 24 1.50 20.03 16.73
N GLU A 25 1.54 20.38 15.44
CA GLU A 25 0.53 21.21 14.78
C GLU A 25 0.04 20.49 13.52
N LEU A 26 -1.26 20.28 13.41
CA LEU A 26 -1.88 19.70 12.23
C LEU A 26 -2.36 20.83 11.30
N PRO A 27 -1.77 21.00 10.10
CA PRO A 27 -2.20 22.03 9.18
C PRO A 27 -3.69 21.90 8.83
N LYS A 28 -4.36 23.03 8.62
CA LYS A 28 -5.80 23.05 8.31
C LYS A 28 -6.09 22.21 7.06
N GLY A 29 -7.00 21.25 7.21
CA GLY A 29 -7.41 20.35 6.12
C GLY A 29 -6.57 19.08 6.00
N MET A 30 -5.50 18.92 6.78
CA MET A 30 -4.79 17.65 6.91
C MET A 30 -5.46 16.76 7.96
N ILE A 31 -5.07 15.49 7.93
CA ILE A 31 -5.50 14.44 8.85
C ILE A 31 -4.28 13.72 9.40
N THR A 32 -4.47 13.04 10.52
CA THR A 32 -3.51 12.06 11.04
C THR A 32 -4.10 10.67 10.84
N GLU A 33 -3.29 9.70 10.44
CA GLU A 33 -3.68 8.30 10.34
C GLU A 33 -2.57 7.44 10.97
N THR A 34 -2.95 6.43 11.74
CA THR A 34 -2.01 5.46 12.30
C THR A 34 -2.14 4.16 11.54
N ILE A 35 -1.07 3.75 10.86
CA ILE A 35 -1.02 2.44 10.21
C ILE A 35 -0.87 1.38 11.31
N PRO A 36 -1.82 0.42 11.43
CA PRO A 36 -1.74 -0.57 12.49
C PRO A 36 -0.56 -1.53 12.25
N LYS A 37 -0.03 -2.11 13.33
CA LYS A 37 0.94 -3.19 13.24
C LYS A 37 0.32 -4.38 12.53
N GLN A 38 0.95 -4.84 11.45
CA GLN A 38 0.49 -5.94 10.62
C GLN A 38 1.68 -6.75 10.09
N LYS A 39 1.39 -7.94 9.54
CA LYS A 39 2.33 -8.70 8.72
C LYS A 39 2.10 -8.32 7.26
N TYR A 40 3.18 -8.05 6.54
CA TYR A 40 3.14 -7.65 5.14
C TYR A 40 3.93 -8.63 4.26
N ALA A 41 3.43 -8.84 3.05
CA ALA A 41 4.26 -9.22 1.92
C ALA A 41 4.71 -7.92 1.24
N VAL A 42 6.02 -7.78 1.01
CA VAL A 42 6.62 -6.58 0.42
C VAL A 42 7.07 -6.92 -1.00
N PHE A 43 6.63 -6.12 -1.97
CA PHE A 43 7.00 -6.27 -3.37
C PHE A 43 7.64 -5.00 -3.87
N THR A 44 8.88 -5.09 -4.36
CA THR A 44 9.53 -3.95 -5.01
C THR A 44 9.09 -3.90 -6.47
N HIS A 45 8.37 -2.85 -6.83
CA HIS A 45 8.13 -2.49 -8.22
C HIS A 45 9.39 -1.81 -8.76
N ILE A 46 9.91 -2.32 -9.87
CA ILE A 46 11.06 -1.75 -10.58
C ILE A 46 10.56 -1.37 -11.97
N GLY A 47 10.62 -0.09 -12.32
CA GLY A 47 10.09 0.41 -13.58
C GLY A 47 9.39 1.76 -13.48
N SER A 48 8.90 2.21 -14.63
CA SER A 48 7.98 3.35 -14.70
C SER A 48 6.72 3.13 -13.87
N LEU A 49 6.34 4.14 -13.08
CA LEU A 49 5.10 4.14 -12.28
C LEU A 49 3.84 3.88 -13.13
N LEU A 50 3.88 4.18 -14.43
CA LEU A 50 2.78 3.87 -15.36
C LEU A 50 2.48 2.36 -15.45
N ASN A 51 3.45 1.52 -15.10
CA ASN A 51 3.34 0.06 -15.14
C ASN A 51 3.02 -0.55 -13.76
N ILE A 52 2.78 0.24 -12.71
CA ILE A 52 2.53 -0.28 -11.36
C ILE A 52 1.32 -1.23 -11.30
N ALA A 53 0.32 -1.01 -12.16
CA ALA A 53 -0.84 -1.88 -12.30
C ALA A 53 -0.47 -3.34 -12.64
N GLU A 54 0.63 -3.55 -13.36
CA GLU A 54 1.13 -4.88 -13.71
C GLU A 54 1.66 -5.60 -12.47
N THR A 55 2.34 -4.89 -11.56
CA THR A 55 2.76 -5.44 -10.28
C THR A 55 1.58 -5.80 -9.40
N HIS A 56 0.54 -4.96 -9.34
CA HIS A 56 -0.71 -5.32 -8.66
C HIS A 56 -1.39 -6.54 -9.28
N ARG A 57 -1.38 -6.67 -10.60
CA ARG A 57 -1.93 -7.86 -11.28
C ARG A 57 -1.18 -9.12 -10.90
N TYR A 58 0.16 -9.07 -10.91
CA TYR A 58 1.02 -10.17 -10.47
C TYR A 58 0.71 -10.58 -9.03
N ILE A 59 0.64 -9.60 -8.10
CA ILE A 59 0.33 -9.86 -6.69
C ILE A 59 -1.00 -10.61 -6.55
N ASN A 60 -2.05 -10.07 -7.17
CA ASN A 60 -3.42 -10.59 -7.02
C ASN A 60 -3.62 -11.96 -7.68
N ASN A 61 -3.04 -12.17 -8.86
CA ASN A 61 -3.35 -13.35 -9.68
C ASN A 61 -2.32 -14.46 -9.55
N GLU A 62 -1.04 -14.12 -9.39
CA GLU A 62 0.05 -15.09 -9.44
C GLU A 62 0.63 -15.36 -8.05
N TRP A 63 0.98 -14.30 -7.31
CA TRP A 63 1.64 -14.47 -6.02
C TRP A 63 0.73 -15.12 -4.98
N PHE A 64 -0.51 -14.65 -4.80
CA PHE A 64 -1.45 -15.28 -3.86
C PHE A 64 -1.80 -16.73 -4.27
N SER A 65 -1.92 -16.99 -5.57
CA SER A 65 -2.16 -18.34 -6.10
C SER A 65 -0.98 -19.28 -5.80
N SER A 66 0.24 -18.78 -5.91
CA SER A 66 1.47 -19.54 -5.63
C SER A 66 1.78 -19.66 -4.13
N ASN A 67 1.16 -18.83 -3.30
CA ASN A 67 1.34 -18.81 -1.84
C ASN A 67 0.02 -19.08 -1.11
N PRO A 68 -0.60 -20.25 -1.29
CA PRO A 68 -1.97 -20.52 -0.82
C PRO A 68 -2.11 -20.50 0.70
N LYS A 69 -1.00 -20.61 1.45
CA LYS A 69 -0.96 -20.47 2.91
C LYS A 69 -1.37 -19.07 3.38
N TYR A 70 -1.20 -18.06 2.54
CA TYR A 70 -1.50 -16.68 2.89
C TYR A 70 -2.76 -16.19 2.20
N GLU A 71 -3.46 -15.28 2.88
CA GLU A 71 -4.52 -14.46 2.31
C GLU A 71 -4.32 -12.99 2.67
N ARG A 72 -4.94 -12.11 1.89
CA ARG A 72 -4.93 -10.68 2.13
C ARG A 72 -5.83 -10.34 3.33
N VAL A 73 -5.34 -9.54 4.27
CA VAL A 73 -6.15 -9.14 5.42
C VAL A 73 -7.29 -8.22 4.94
N PRO A 74 -8.57 -8.60 5.11
CA PRO A 74 -9.68 -7.80 4.60
C PRO A 74 -9.73 -6.41 5.24
N PHE A 75 -10.02 -5.40 4.44
CA PHE A 75 -10.26 -4.02 4.87
C PHE A 75 -9.11 -3.36 5.63
N ASN A 76 -7.89 -3.89 5.55
CA ASN A 76 -6.74 -3.31 6.23
C ASN A 76 -5.91 -2.39 5.31
N ILE A 77 -5.02 -1.60 5.90
CA ILE A 77 -4.19 -0.62 5.16
C ILE A 77 -3.05 -1.35 4.46
N GLU A 78 -3.07 -1.27 3.14
CA GLU A 78 -1.90 -1.39 2.29
C GLU A 78 -1.36 0.00 1.95
N PHE A 79 -0.08 0.08 1.63
CA PHE A 79 0.53 1.34 1.23
C PHE A 79 1.70 1.12 0.27
N GLU A 80 1.97 2.16 -0.50
CA GLU A 80 3.16 2.31 -1.32
C GLU A 80 4.20 3.12 -0.54
N TRP A 81 5.44 2.64 -0.51
CA TRP A 81 6.55 3.31 0.13
C TRP A 81 7.51 3.87 -0.92
N TYR A 82 7.59 5.20 -0.95
CA TYR A 82 8.41 5.98 -1.86
C TYR A 82 9.63 6.50 -1.10
N ASP A 83 10.77 5.84 -1.25
CA ASP A 83 12.04 6.29 -0.66
C ASP A 83 12.98 6.88 -1.71
N GLN A 84 14.26 7.07 -1.35
CA GLN A 84 15.27 7.66 -2.23
C GLN A 84 15.49 6.91 -3.56
N ARG A 85 15.00 5.68 -3.71
CA ARG A 85 15.09 4.89 -4.96
C ARG A 85 14.05 5.31 -5.99
N PHE A 86 12.99 6.00 -5.56
CA PHE A 86 11.93 6.43 -6.46
C PHE A 86 12.35 7.59 -7.36
N SER A 87 12.01 7.51 -8.65
CA SER A 87 12.22 8.57 -9.62
C SER A 87 11.08 8.61 -10.64
N LEU A 88 10.42 9.77 -10.77
CA LEU A 88 9.32 9.95 -11.72
C LEU A 88 9.71 9.79 -13.20
N VAL A 89 11.01 9.84 -13.51
CA VAL A 89 11.51 9.88 -14.89
C VAL A 89 12.47 8.74 -15.23
N SER A 90 12.77 7.87 -14.26
CA SER A 90 13.68 6.74 -14.47
C SER A 90 12.93 5.45 -14.78
N GLU A 91 13.41 4.70 -15.77
CA GLU A 91 12.96 3.33 -16.03
C GLU A 91 13.49 2.34 -14.97
N ASP A 92 14.47 2.75 -14.16
CA ASP A 92 14.98 1.97 -13.02
C ASP A 92 14.40 2.47 -11.68
N SER A 93 13.30 3.23 -11.71
CA SER A 93 12.65 3.71 -10.48
C SER A 93 12.15 2.54 -9.65
N GLU A 94 12.34 2.62 -8.33
CA GLU A 94 11.81 1.63 -7.40
C GLU A 94 10.81 2.23 -6.41
N LEU A 95 9.80 1.44 -6.04
CA LEU A 95 8.95 1.67 -4.86
C LEU A 95 8.51 0.33 -4.28
N ASP A 96 8.22 0.29 -2.99
CA ASP A 96 7.74 -0.92 -2.33
C ASP A 96 6.23 -0.89 -2.12
N LEU A 97 5.57 -2.01 -2.41
CA LEU A 97 4.16 -2.27 -2.15
C LEU A 97 4.02 -3.14 -0.90
N TYR A 98 3.45 -2.59 0.16
CA TYR A 98 3.20 -3.29 1.42
C TYR A 98 1.78 -3.86 1.43
N ILE A 99 1.66 -5.15 1.13
CA ILE A 99 0.37 -5.86 1.07
C ILE A 99 0.12 -6.61 2.38
N PRO A 100 -0.94 -6.28 3.15
CA PRO A 100 -1.19 -6.91 4.44
C PRO A 100 -1.65 -8.36 4.24
N ILE A 101 -0.99 -9.30 4.93
CA ILE A 101 -1.26 -10.74 4.81
C ILE A 101 -1.46 -11.40 6.17
N GLN A 102 -2.24 -12.48 6.18
CA GLN A 102 -2.38 -13.40 7.31
C GLN A 102 -2.29 -14.86 6.81
N GLU A 103 -1.99 -15.78 7.72
CA GLU A 103 -2.11 -17.21 7.41
C GLU A 103 -3.59 -17.59 7.35
N LYS A 104 -3.96 -18.43 6.38
CA LYS A 104 -5.28 -19.05 6.28
C LYS A 104 -5.49 -20.12 7.35
#